data_AF-A0A263D6Q0-F1
#
_entry.id   AF-A0A263D6Q0-F1
#
_cell.length_a   1.000
_cell.length_b   1.000
_cell.length_c   1.000
_cell.angle_alpha   90.00
_cell.angle_beta   90.00
_cell.angle_gamma   90.00
#
_symmetry.space_group_name_H-M   'P 1'
#
loop_
_entity.id
_entity.type
_entity.pdbx_description
1 polymer ?
#
loop_
_entity_poly.entity_id
_entity_poly.type
_entity_poly.pdbx_seq_one_letter_code
_entity_poly.pdbx_strand_id
1 'polypeptide(L)'
;MTVGLHAHDESAELGSASFVHAFFSTAAVRLEYSRWGSRFPAVMDSLYQGTLPADQVAQARRELRVVRAELGDFEPRHVVWDIEDRTAKPPWGDEVSPDVTSLGDYFITSDGEDLFEVMDDLLAHAEEHGTDVRIA
;
A
#
# COMPACT_ATOMS: atom_id res chain seq x y z
N MET A 1 -7.06 -15.58 -2.97
CA MET A 1 -7.77 -14.82 -1.93
C MET A 1 -7.45 -13.36 -2.17
N THR A 2 -8.48 -12.54 -2.20
CA THR A 2 -8.37 -11.10 -2.42
C THR A 2 -8.37 -10.41 -1.07
N VAL A 3 -7.64 -9.31 -0.98
CA VAL A 3 -7.52 -8.49 0.22
C VAL A 3 -8.40 -7.26 0.03
N GLY A 4 -9.30 -7.06 0.98
CA GLY A 4 -10.15 -5.90 1.10
C GLY A 4 -9.69 -4.96 2.21
N LEU A 5 -9.97 -3.68 2.03
CA LEU A 5 -9.81 -2.64 3.04
C LEU A 5 -11.21 -2.17 3.47
N HIS A 6 -11.45 -2.10 4.77
CA HIS A 6 -12.75 -1.80 5.34
C HIS A 6 -12.66 -0.64 6.34
N ALA A 7 -13.50 0.38 6.16
CA ALA A 7 -13.60 1.54 7.04
C ALA A 7 -15.09 1.87 7.28
N HIS A 8 -15.56 1.74 8.52
CA HIS A 8 -16.96 1.98 8.89
C HIS A 8 -17.95 1.17 8.04
N ASP A 9 -18.65 1.82 7.11
CA ASP A 9 -19.61 1.30 6.15
C ASP A 9 -19.05 1.21 4.71
N GLU A 10 -17.82 1.67 4.48
CA GLU A 10 -17.13 1.60 3.20
C GLU A 10 -16.13 0.45 3.14
N SER A 11 -15.96 -0.09 1.95
CA SER A 11 -14.96 -1.11 1.66
C SER A 11 -14.47 -1.03 0.23
N ALA A 12 -13.18 -1.24 0.03
CA ALA A 12 -12.58 -1.34 -1.30
C ALA A 12 -11.77 -2.63 -1.43
N GLU A 13 -11.75 -3.17 -2.64
CA GLU A 13 -10.91 -4.32 -2.96
C GLU A 13 -9.53 -3.82 -3.41
N LEU A 14 -8.46 -4.20 -2.69
CA LEU A 14 -7.11 -3.78 -3.05
C LEU A 14 -6.50 -4.68 -4.12
N GLY A 15 -6.83 -5.98 -4.09
CA GLY A 15 -6.33 -6.98 -5.01
C GLY A 15 -5.78 -8.22 -4.30
N SER A 16 -4.93 -8.99 -4.97
CA SER A 16 -4.42 -10.24 -4.40
C SER A 16 -3.52 -10.01 -3.18
N ALA A 17 -3.45 -11.00 -2.28
CA ALA A 17 -2.56 -10.93 -1.11
C ALA A 17 -1.09 -10.69 -1.49
N SER A 18 -0.60 -11.29 -2.58
CA SER A 18 0.76 -11.05 -3.07
C SER A 18 0.95 -9.64 -3.63
N PHE A 19 -0.07 -9.07 -4.27
CA PHE A 19 -0.04 -7.68 -4.74
C PHE A 19 0.05 -6.69 -3.59
N VAL A 20 -0.80 -6.85 -2.58
CA VAL A 20 -0.76 -6.01 -1.38
C VAL A 20 0.57 -6.19 -0.64
N HIS A 21 1.04 -7.44 -0.49
CA HIS A 21 2.35 -7.72 0.09
C HIS A 21 3.51 -7.08 -0.70
N ALA A 22 3.43 -7.02 -2.02
CA ALA A 22 4.42 -6.37 -2.88
C ALA A 22 4.52 -4.86 -2.64
N PHE A 23 3.37 -4.19 -2.42
CA PHE A 23 3.33 -2.78 -2.05
C PHE A 23 4.13 -2.52 -0.76
N PHE A 24 3.79 -3.24 0.31
CA PHE A 24 4.50 -3.11 1.58
C PHE A 24 5.97 -3.53 1.48
N SER A 25 6.28 -4.62 0.77
CA SER A 25 7.66 -5.07 0.54
C SER A 25 8.50 -4.01 -0.18
N THR A 26 7.92 -3.35 -1.19
CA THR A 26 8.58 -2.28 -1.92
C THR A 26 8.86 -1.08 -1.01
N ALA A 27 7.88 -0.64 -0.22
CA ALA A 27 8.07 0.43 0.76
C ALA A 27 9.14 0.08 1.79
N ALA A 28 9.10 -1.12 2.38
CA ALA A 28 10.08 -1.58 3.35
C ALA A 28 11.51 -1.62 2.77
N VAL A 29 11.69 -2.16 1.57
CA VAL A 29 13.03 -2.29 0.98
C VAL A 29 13.58 -0.96 0.49
N ARG A 30 12.74 -0.14 -0.16
CA ARG A 30 13.19 1.10 -0.80
C ARG A 30 13.28 2.27 0.17
N LEU A 31 12.33 2.39 1.09
CA LEU A 31 12.22 3.56 1.97
C LEU A 31 12.68 3.28 3.40
N GLU A 32 12.59 2.03 3.86
CA GLU A 32 12.94 1.63 5.22
C GLU A 32 14.21 0.76 5.31
N TYR A 33 14.98 0.66 4.22
CA TYR A 33 16.21 -0.14 4.16
C TYR A 33 16.04 -1.58 4.63
N SER A 34 14.93 -2.22 4.23
CA SER A 34 14.53 -3.58 4.64
C SER A 34 14.20 -3.74 6.13
N ARG A 35 13.85 -2.64 6.82
CA ARG A 35 13.35 -2.64 8.20
C ARG A 35 11.87 -2.28 8.24
N TRP A 36 11.03 -3.31 8.17
CA TRP A 36 9.58 -3.19 8.18
C TRP A 36 9.07 -2.33 9.36
N GLY A 37 8.32 -1.28 9.06
CA GLY A 37 7.68 -0.40 10.05
C GLY A 37 8.64 0.52 10.81
N SER A 38 9.91 0.60 10.40
CA SER A 38 10.88 1.46 11.10
C SER A 38 10.65 2.96 10.91
N ARG A 39 9.98 3.36 9.82
CA ARG A 39 9.69 4.75 9.46
C ARG A 39 8.20 5.00 9.25
N PHE A 40 7.45 4.00 8.81
CA PHE A 40 6.01 4.09 8.58
C PHE A 40 5.21 3.07 9.41
N PRO A 41 5.30 3.12 10.76
CA PRO A 41 4.70 2.08 11.62
C PRO A 41 3.16 2.02 11.53
N ALA A 42 2.45 3.13 11.27
CA ALA A 42 0.99 3.06 11.20
C ALA A 42 0.53 2.31 9.94
N VAL A 43 1.18 2.55 8.80
CA VAL A 43 0.89 1.83 7.54
C VAL A 43 1.46 0.40 7.56
N MET A 44 2.71 0.25 7.97
CA MET A 44 3.45 -1.02 7.83
C MET A 44 3.20 -2.00 8.98
N ASP A 45 2.99 -1.53 10.22
CA ASP A 45 2.72 -2.43 11.34
C ASP A 45 1.22 -2.52 11.62
N SER A 46 0.56 -1.40 11.92
CA SER A 46 -0.84 -1.44 12.36
C SER A 46 -1.77 -1.89 11.22
N LEU A 47 -1.72 -1.22 10.08
CA LEU A 47 -2.61 -1.54 8.97
C LEU A 47 -2.32 -2.91 8.39
N TYR A 48 -1.06 -3.24 8.09
CA TYR A 48 -0.68 -4.55 7.55
C TYR A 48 -1.02 -5.73 8.47
N GLN A 49 -0.93 -5.57 9.80
CA GLN A 49 -1.24 -6.65 10.75
C GLN A 49 -2.74 -6.91 10.93
N GLY A 50 -3.62 -6.13 10.29
CA GLY A 50 -5.06 -6.43 10.23
C GLY A 50 -5.95 -5.28 10.69
N THR A 51 -5.50 -4.40 11.59
CA THR A 51 -6.35 -3.33 12.12
C THR A 51 -5.52 -2.11 12.49
N LEU A 52 -5.87 -0.98 11.87
CA LEU A 52 -5.39 0.34 12.17
C LEU A 52 -6.38 1.06 13.09
N PRO A 53 -5.99 1.39 14.34
CA PRO A 53 -6.83 2.12 15.28
C PRO A 53 -7.20 3.53 14.78
N ALA A 54 -8.40 4.00 15.13
CA ALA A 54 -8.88 5.34 14.75
C ALA A 54 -7.90 6.48 15.09
N ASP A 55 -7.20 6.41 16.23
CA ASP A 55 -6.23 7.42 16.66
C ASP A 55 -4.95 7.45 15.80
N GLN A 56 -4.68 6.36 15.06
CA GLN A 56 -3.53 6.23 14.17
C GLN A 56 -3.88 6.51 12.70
N VAL A 57 -5.16 6.65 12.34
CA VAL A 57 -5.60 6.90 10.95
C VAL A 57 -4.95 8.17 10.37
N ALA A 58 -4.99 9.27 11.12
CA ALA A 58 -4.37 10.53 10.68
C ALA A 58 -2.85 10.39 10.48
N GLN A 59 -2.19 9.53 11.26
CA GLN A 59 -0.76 9.22 11.08
C GLN A 59 -0.55 8.37 9.84
N ALA A 60 -1.32 7.30 9.65
CA ALA A 60 -1.24 6.44 8.47
C ALA A 60 -1.42 7.23 7.17
N ARG A 61 -2.36 8.18 7.10
CA ARG A 61 -2.53 9.06 5.93
C ARG A 61 -1.31 9.94 5.64
N ARG A 62 -0.64 10.45 6.68
CA ARG A 62 0.60 11.22 6.49
C ARG A 62 1.71 10.33 5.98
N GLU A 63 1.85 9.15 6.56
CA GLU A 63 2.83 8.15 6.14
C GLU A 63 2.60 7.73 4.68
N LEU A 64 1.35 7.39 4.32
CA LEU A 64 0.97 6.97 2.97
C LEU A 64 1.31 8.02 1.91
N ARG A 65 1.05 9.31 2.19
CA ARG A 65 1.42 10.41 1.30
C ARG A 65 2.93 10.54 1.11
N VAL A 66 3.71 10.35 2.17
CA VAL A 66 5.18 10.35 2.09
C VAL A 66 5.66 9.14 1.30
N VAL A 67 5.08 7.96 1.52
CA VAL A 67 5.40 6.74 0.77
C VAL A 67 5.13 6.94 -0.72
N ARG A 68 3.96 7.48 -1.11
CA ARG A 68 3.64 7.76 -2.53
C ARG A 68 4.67 8.71 -3.15
N ALA A 69 4.97 9.81 -2.46
CA ALA A 69 5.91 10.82 -2.95
C ALA A 69 7.32 10.25 -3.15
N GLU A 70 7.83 9.48 -2.18
CA GLU A 70 9.18 8.90 -2.27
C GLU A 70 9.26 7.73 -3.23
N LEU A 71 8.20 6.92 -3.34
CA LEU A 71 8.12 5.89 -4.38
C LEU A 71 8.03 6.50 -5.78
N GLY A 72 7.49 7.71 -5.91
CA GLY A 72 7.50 8.49 -7.16
C GLY A 72 8.89 8.76 -7.73
N ASP A 73 9.95 8.75 -6.91
CA ASP A 73 11.33 8.96 -7.36
C ASP A 73 11.97 7.67 -7.95
N PHE A 74 11.29 6.53 -7.86
CA PHE A 74 11.79 5.25 -8.35
C PHE A 74 11.07 4.79 -9.61
N GLU A 75 11.84 4.32 -10.59
CA GLU A 75 11.29 3.68 -11.78
C GLU A 75 10.56 2.36 -11.45
N PRO A 76 9.53 1.97 -12.23
CA PRO A 76 8.74 0.75 -12.03
C PRO A 76 9.58 -0.54 -11.90
N ARG A 77 10.70 -0.62 -12.63
CA ARG A 77 11.65 -1.75 -12.58
C ARG A 77 12.29 -1.98 -11.21
N HIS A 78 12.19 -1.02 -10.30
CA HIS A 78 12.70 -1.13 -8.93
C HIS A 78 11.70 -1.74 -7.96
N VAL A 79 10.51 -2.16 -8.42
CA VAL A 79 9.53 -2.88 -7.59
C VAL A 79 10.17 -4.08 -6.90
N VAL A 80 9.78 -4.31 -5.64
CA VAL A 80 10.14 -5.51 -4.89
C VAL A 80 8.86 -6.27 -4.63
N TRP A 81 8.66 -7.36 -5.37
CA TRP A 81 7.43 -8.15 -5.28
C TRP A 81 7.30 -8.89 -3.95
N ASP A 82 8.43 -9.37 -3.42
CA ASP A 82 8.50 -10.07 -2.15
C ASP A 82 9.84 -9.74 -1.47
N ILE A 83 9.78 -9.27 -0.22
CA ILE A 83 10.97 -8.92 0.57
C ILE A 83 11.76 -10.16 1.02
N GLU A 84 11.07 -11.29 1.23
CA GLU A 84 11.62 -12.58 1.62
C GLU A 84 12.20 -13.32 0.41
N ASP A 85 11.55 -13.20 -0.76
CA ASP A 85 12.04 -13.73 -2.05
C ASP A 85 12.26 -12.63 -3.10
N ARG A 86 13.47 -12.07 -3.14
CA ARG A 86 13.87 -11.04 -4.11
C ARG A 86 13.92 -11.51 -5.56
N THR A 87 13.74 -12.82 -5.83
CA THR A 87 13.64 -13.35 -7.19
C THR A 87 12.20 -13.40 -7.69
N ALA A 88 11.23 -13.24 -6.79
CA ALA A 88 9.82 -13.18 -7.14
C ALA A 88 9.53 -11.99 -8.05
N LYS A 89 8.62 -12.20 -9.00
CA LYS A 89 8.24 -11.21 -9.99
C LYS A 89 6.72 -11.01 -9.99
N PRO A 90 6.24 -9.82 -10.37
CA PRO A 90 4.82 -9.61 -10.61
C PRO A 90 4.31 -10.58 -11.70
N PRO A 91 3.02 -10.95 -11.67
CA PRO A 91 2.45 -11.88 -12.63
C PRO A 91 2.46 -11.36 -14.07
N TRP A 92 2.51 -10.04 -14.27
CA TRP A 92 2.70 -9.38 -15.57
C TRP A 92 4.19 -9.19 -15.96
N GLY A 93 5.13 -9.65 -15.13
CA GLY A 93 6.56 -9.55 -15.42
C GLY A 93 7.01 -8.12 -15.70
N ASP A 94 7.64 -7.91 -16.86
CA ASP A 94 8.15 -6.61 -17.32
C ASP A 94 7.11 -5.83 -18.16
N GLU A 95 5.89 -6.37 -18.34
CA GLU A 95 4.81 -5.78 -19.15
C GLU A 95 3.99 -4.79 -18.32
N VAL A 96 4.61 -3.67 -17.94
CA VAL A 96 3.95 -2.56 -17.24
C VAL A 96 3.43 -1.55 -18.28
N SER A 97 2.25 -0.96 -18.04
CA SER A 97 1.70 0.09 -18.91
C SER A 97 2.70 1.23 -19.12
N PRO A 98 2.83 1.79 -20.34
CA PRO A 98 3.70 2.94 -20.59
C PRO A 98 3.30 4.20 -19.81
N ASP A 99 2.07 4.28 -19.32
CA ASP A 99 1.58 5.38 -18.49
C ASP A 99 2.12 5.32 -17.05
N VAL A 100 2.58 4.14 -16.60
CA VAL A 100 3.19 3.96 -15.29
C VAL A 100 4.67 4.31 -15.38
N THR A 101 5.02 5.49 -14.90
CA THR A 101 6.39 6.03 -15.00
C THR A 101 7.19 5.91 -13.70
N SER A 102 6.51 5.62 -12.58
CA SER A 102 7.09 5.56 -11.24
C SER A 102 6.46 4.46 -10.38
N LEU A 103 7.07 4.13 -9.24
CA LEU A 103 6.44 3.27 -8.22
C LEU A 103 5.29 3.96 -7.47
N GLY A 104 5.17 5.28 -7.56
CA GLY A 104 4.04 6.04 -7.00
C GLY A 104 2.72 5.81 -7.73
N ASP A 105 2.80 5.40 -9.00
CA ASP A 105 1.63 5.14 -9.87
C ASP A 105 1.59 3.66 -10.35
N TYR A 106 2.42 2.81 -9.75
CA TYR A 106 2.60 1.41 -10.17
C TYR A 106 1.51 0.47 -9.65
N PHE A 107 1.01 0.76 -8.44
CA PHE A 107 0.08 -0.12 -7.75
C PHE A 107 -1.34 0.24 -8.15
N ILE A 108 -1.88 -0.52 -9.11
CA ILE A 108 -3.26 -0.42 -9.57
C ILE A 108 -4.07 -1.59 -9.01
N THR A 109 -5.20 -1.32 -8.38
CA THR A 109 -6.09 -2.32 -7.77
C THR A 109 -6.73 -3.23 -8.82
N SER A 110 -7.40 -4.31 -8.38
CA SER A 110 -8.12 -5.20 -9.29
C SER A 110 -9.21 -4.50 -10.11
N ASP A 111 -9.79 -3.43 -9.56
CA ASP A 111 -10.82 -2.60 -10.20
C ASP A 111 -10.24 -1.51 -11.13
N GLY A 112 -8.90 -1.43 -11.25
CA GLY A 112 -8.23 -0.47 -12.12
C GLY A 112 -8.01 0.90 -11.51
N GLU A 113 -8.14 1.03 -10.19
CA GLU A 113 -7.97 2.28 -9.45
C GLU A 113 -6.55 2.40 -8.86
N ASP A 114 -6.08 3.62 -8.60
CA ASP A 114 -4.79 3.84 -7.93
C ASP A 114 -4.89 3.40 -6.47
N LEU A 115 -4.00 2.49 -6.05
CA LEU A 115 -3.99 1.92 -4.69
C LEU A 115 -3.85 3.02 -3.63
N PHE A 116 -3.01 4.03 -3.85
CA PHE A 116 -2.82 5.10 -2.89
C PHE A 116 -4.06 5.96 -2.75
N GLU A 117 -4.79 6.20 -3.84
CA GLU A 117 -6.03 6.98 -3.82
C GLU A 117 -7.13 6.21 -3.07
N VAL A 118 -7.32 4.93 -3.40
CA VAL A 118 -8.27 4.05 -2.70
C VAL A 118 -7.96 3.99 -1.19
N MET A 119 -6.68 3.86 -0.82
CA MET A 119 -6.28 3.84 0.58
C MET A 119 -6.46 5.20 1.27
N ASP A 120 -6.12 6.32 0.62
CA ASP A 120 -6.26 7.65 1.23
C ASP A 120 -7.74 8.03 1.41
N ASP A 121 -8.61 7.68 0.46
CA ASP A 121 -10.05 7.93 0.53
C ASP A 121 -10.68 7.15 1.69
N LEU A 122 -10.40 5.85 1.81
CA LEU A 122 -10.90 5.04 2.93
C LEU A 122 -10.35 5.50 4.28
N LEU A 123 -9.08 5.90 4.35
CA LEU A 123 -8.52 6.47 5.56
C LEU A 123 -9.13 7.84 5.88
N ALA A 124 -9.47 8.66 4.87
CA ALA A 124 -10.16 9.92 5.08
C ALA A 124 -11.55 9.70 5.67
N HIS A 125 -12.31 8.76 5.11
CA HIS A 125 -13.61 8.35 5.65
C HIS A 125 -13.50 7.87 7.10
N ALA A 126 -12.50 7.03 7.39
CA ALA A 126 -12.25 6.55 8.74
C ALA A 126 -11.91 7.68 9.73
N GLU A 127 -11.12 8.66 9.29
CA GLU A 127 -10.74 9.84 10.09
C GLU A 127 -11.95 10.72 10.40
N GLU A 128 -12.83 10.94 9.42
CA GLU A 128 -14.06 11.72 9.58
C GLU A 128 -15.05 11.07 10.55
N HIS A 129 -15.14 9.74 10.52
CA HIS A 129 -16.05 8.96 11.37
C HIS A 129 -15.42 8.49 12.69
N GLY A 130 -14.11 8.71 12.88
CA GLY A 130 -13.38 8.26 14.07
C GLY A 130 -13.42 6.75 14.27
N THR A 131 -13.34 5.97 13.19
CA THR A 131 -13.40 4.51 13.21
C THR A 131 -12.03 3.89 12.94
N ASP A 132 -11.86 2.64 13.37
CA ASP A 132 -10.75 1.80 12.95
C ASP A 132 -10.88 1.41 11.47
N VAL A 133 -9.74 1.16 10.84
CA VAL A 133 -9.63 0.59 9.49
C VAL A 133 -9.11 -0.84 9.59
N ARG A 134 -9.69 -1.76 8.82
CA ARG A 134 -9.30 -3.18 8.82
C ARG A 134 -8.92 -3.65 7.44
N ILE A 135 -7.89 -4.49 7.38
CA ILE A 135 -7.49 -5.21 6.17
C ILE A 135 -7.84 -6.69 6.35
N ALA A 136 -8.53 -7.30 5.38
CA ALA A 136 -9.07 -8.66 5.48
C ALA A 136 -9.00 -9.43 4.15
#